data_AF-A0A5A7RD25-F1
#
_entry.id   AF-A0A5A7RD25-F1
#
_cell.length_a   1.000
_cell.length_b   1.000
_cell.length_c   1.000
_cell.angle_alpha   90.00
_cell.angle_beta   90.00
_cell.angle_gamma   90.00
#
_symmetry.space_group_name_H-M   'P 1'
#
loop_
_entity.id
_entity.type
_entity.pdbx_description
1 polymer ?
#
loop_
_entity_poly.entity_id
_entity_poly.type
_entity_poly.pdbx_seq_one_letter_code
_entity_poly.pdbx_strand_id
1 'polypeptide(L)'
;MADMERNSCRTQIVAGNGDFNSPGLRDFNNSVKVSVCGLLYAVVAIMGPHSSGKSTLLNNLFFTNFREMDAFRGRSQTTKGIWIAKAVGIEPFTVVMDSKGTDGCERGEDGGFGQEKPAVR
;
A
#
# COMPACT_ATOMS: atom_id res chain seq x y z
N MET A 1 3.07 -24.40 -11.25
CA MET A 1 1.83 -23.57 -11.27
C MET A 1 1.37 -23.17 -9.87
N ALA A 2 1.47 -24.03 -8.84
CA ALA A 2 1.08 -23.69 -7.46
C ALA A 2 2.01 -22.66 -6.75
N ASP A 3 3.25 -22.50 -7.20
CA ASP A 3 4.22 -21.58 -6.56
C ASP A 3 4.02 -20.09 -6.91
N MET A 4 3.18 -19.79 -7.90
CA MET A 4 2.93 -18.41 -8.36
C MET A 4 1.89 -17.68 -7.49
N GLU A 5 1.00 -18.43 -6.82
CA GLU A 5 -0.07 -17.84 -6.00
C GLU A 5 0.36 -17.49 -4.56
N ARG A 6 1.48 -18.03 -4.06
CA ARG A 6 1.87 -17.87 -2.64
C ARG A 6 2.68 -16.62 -2.30
N ASN A 7 3.06 -15.79 -3.28
CA ASN A 7 3.99 -14.67 -3.03
C ASN A 7 3.36 -13.27 -3.03
N SER A 8 2.04 -13.14 -3.21
CA SER A 8 1.36 -11.84 -3.17
C SER A 8 0.75 -11.54 -1.79
N CYS A 9 1.54 -11.76 -0.73
CA CYS A 9 1.12 -11.41 0.64
C CYS A 9 1.25 -9.89 0.82
N ARG A 10 0.12 -9.20 0.93
CA ARG A 10 0.12 -7.77 1.30
C ARG A 10 0.47 -7.63 2.78
N THR A 11 1.34 -6.68 3.10
CA THR A 11 1.77 -6.40 4.47
C THR A 11 1.54 -4.93 4.78
N GLN A 12 0.90 -4.64 5.91
CA GLN A 12 0.80 -3.27 6.41
C GLN A 12 2.11 -2.88 7.09
N ILE A 13 2.78 -1.83 6.61
CA ILE A 13 4.03 -1.32 7.19
C ILE A 13 3.82 -0.11 8.10
N VAL A 14 2.79 0.69 7.82
CA VAL A 14 2.37 1.79 8.67
C VAL A 14 0.88 1.62 8.93
N ALA A 15 0.48 1.62 10.20
CA ALA A 15 -0.91 1.50 10.59
C ALA A 15 -1.67 2.82 10.36
N GLY A 16 -3.00 2.78 10.51
CA GLY A 16 -3.85 3.97 10.31
C GLY A 16 -3.56 5.12 11.29
N ASN A 17 -3.04 4.80 12.48
CA ASN A 17 -2.63 5.74 13.51
C ASN A 17 -1.17 6.22 13.37
N GLY A 18 -0.45 5.76 12.33
CA GLY A 18 0.96 6.11 12.10
C GLY A 18 1.99 5.14 12.70
N ASP A 19 1.58 4.10 13.43
CA ASP A 19 2.52 3.16 14.03
C ASP A 19 3.24 2.31 12.97
N PHE A 20 4.55 2.17 13.14
CA PHE A 20 5.39 1.39 12.23
C PHE A 20 5.41 -0.10 12.60
N ASN A 21 4.98 -0.95 11.68
CA ASN A 21 4.95 -2.42 11.84
C ASN A 21 6.30 -3.04 11.48
N SER A 22 7.29 -2.86 12.34
CA SER A 22 8.63 -3.45 12.13
C SER A 22 8.62 -4.99 12.05
N PRO A 23 7.82 -5.75 12.82
CA PRO A 23 7.74 -7.21 12.67
C PRO A 23 7.20 -7.61 11.30
N GLY A 24 6.11 -7.00 10.84
CA GLY A 24 5.53 -7.31 9.53
C GLY A 24 6.47 -7.01 8.38
N LEU A 25 7.26 -5.92 8.46
CA LEU A 25 8.28 -5.64 7.44
C LEU A 25 9.39 -6.70 7.40
N ARG A 26 9.82 -7.21 8.57
CA ARG A 26 10.81 -8.29 8.63
C ARG A 26 10.27 -9.58 8.02
N ASP A 27 9.01 -9.93 8.34
CA ASP A 27 8.35 -11.11 7.78
C ASP A 27 8.17 -11.00 6.27
N PHE A 28 7.78 -9.80 5.79
CA PHE A 28 7.75 -9.50 4.36
C PHE A 28 9.13 -9.73 3.75
N ASN A 29 10.18 -9.10 4.27
CA ASN A 29 11.53 -9.23 3.75
C ASN A 29 12.01 -10.70 3.65
N ASN A 30 11.70 -11.51 4.67
CA ASN A 30 12.04 -12.93 4.70
C ASN A 30 11.24 -13.76 3.68
N SER A 31 9.95 -13.46 3.51
CA SER A 31 9.08 -14.18 2.57
C SER A 31 9.42 -13.88 1.10
N VAL A 32 9.68 -12.62 0.77
CA VAL A 32 9.93 -12.18 -0.61
C VAL A 32 11.41 -12.21 -0.99
N LYS A 33 12.31 -12.46 -0.02
CA LYS A 33 13.77 -12.56 -0.18
C LYS A 33 14.40 -11.31 -0.80
N VAL A 34 13.98 -10.11 -0.38
CA VAL A 34 14.54 -8.83 -0.91
C VAL A 34 16.07 -8.78 -0.77
N SER A 35 16.61 -9.35 0.30
CA SER A 35 18.05 -9.43 0.56
C SER A 35 18.85 -10.15 -0.54
N VAL A 36 18.20 -11.02 -1.32
CA VAL A 36 18.83 -11.76 -2.43
C VAL A 36 18.88 -10.93 -3.71
N CYS A 37 17.99 -9.94 -3.86
CA CYS A 37 17.89 -9.11 -5.07
C CYS A 37 18.97 -8.00 -5.15
N GLY A 38 19.73 -7.77 -4.08
CA GLY A 38 20.80 -6.76 -4.06
C GLY A 38 20.29 -5.38 -4.44
N LEU A 39 20.90 -4.77 -5.46
CA LEU A 39 20.52 -3.45 -5.99
C LEU A 39 19.48 -3.52 -7.13
N LEU A 40 19.08 -4.72 -7.56
CA LEU A 40 18.14 -4.93 -8.67
C LEU A 40 16.71 -5.02 -8.13
N TYR A 41 16.21 -3.91 -7.61
CA TYR A 41 14.82 -3.79 -7.20
C TYR A 41 14.23 -2.44 -7.59
N ALA A 42 12.91 -2.42 -7.77
CA ALA A 42 12.13 -1.21 -7.96
C ALA A 42 11.08 -1.10 -6.85
N VAL A 43 10.75 0.14 -6.48
CA VAL A 43 9.62 0.44 -5.59
C VAL A 43 8.66 1.35 -6.33
N VAL A 44 7.41 0.94 -6.42
CA VAL A 44 6.32 1.71 -7.03
C VAL A 44 5.34 2.10 -5.94
N ALA A 45 5.11 3.39 -5.74
CA ALA A 45 4.10 3.89 -4.81
C ALA A 45 3.00 4.61 -5.56
N ILE A 46 1.74 4.41 -5.13
CA ILE A 46 0.61 5.18 -5.62
C ILE A 46 0.07 6.10 -4.53
N MET A 47 -0.24 7.33 -4.92
CA MET A 47 -0.85 8.34 -4.06
C MET A 47 -2.00 9.01 -4.81
N GLY A 48 -3.00 9.48 -4.07
CA GLY A 48 -4.15 10.17 -4.64
C GLY A 48 -5.34 10.21 -3.69
N PRO A 49 -6.46 10.83 -4.13
CA PRO A 49 -7.67 10.95 -3.33
C PRO A 49 -8.20 9.59 -2.86
N HIS A 50 -8.92 9.58 -1.74
CA HIS A 50 -9.66 8.41 -1.29
C HIS A 50 -10.69 8.00 -2.35
N SER A 51 -10.96 6.71 -2.44
CA SER A 51 -11.90 6.13 -3.41
C SER A 51 -11.57 6.36 -4.90
N SER A 52 -10.36 6.81 -5.26
CA SER A 52 -9.96 7.03 -6.67
C SER A 52 -9.57 5.74 -7.44
N GLY A 53 -9.75 4.56 -6.84
CA GLY A 53 -9.40 3.28 -7.49
C GLY A 53 -7.92 2.87 -7.42
N LYS A 54 -7.13 3.47 -6.52
CA LYS A 54 -5.68 3.18 -6.36
C LYS A 54 -5.38 1.69 -6.21
N SER A 55 -5.99 1.04 -5.22
CA SER A 55 -5.77 -0.39 -4.92
C SER A 55 -6.21 -1.28 -6.09
N THR A 56 -7.34 -0.95 -6.73
CA THR A 56 -7.82 -1.63 -7.93
C THR A 56 -6.84 -1.52 -9.09
N LEU A 57 -6.24 -0.34 -9.32
CA LEU A 57 -5.22 -0.17 -10.36
C LEU A 57 -3.97 -1.00 -10.08
N LEU A 58 -3.48 -0.98 -8.83
CA LEU A 58 -2.30 -1.74 -8.45
C LEU A 58 -2.50 -3.26 -8.58
N ASN A 59 -3.68 -3.75 -8.17
CA ASN A 59 -4.02 -5.16 -8.29
C ASN A 59 -4.02 -5.63 -9.74
N ASN A 60 -4.58 -4.82 -10.65
CA ASN A 60 -4.63 -5.16 -12.07
C ASN A 60 -3.28 -5.01 -12.79
N LEU A 61 -2.47 -4.02 -12.42
CA LEU A 61 -1.21 -3.73 -13.13
C LEU A 61 -0.04 -4.59 -12.63
N PHE A 62 0.01 -4.87 -11.32
CA PHE A 62 1.14 -5.55 -10.69
C PHE A 62 0.79 -6.93 -10.12
N PHE A 63 -0.42 -7.43 -10.40
CA PHE A 63 -0.91 -8.73 -9.90
C PHE A 63 -0.83 -8.83 -8.37
N THR A 64 -1.16 -7.73 -7.68
CA THR A 64 -1.24 -7.67 -6.22
C THR A 64 -2.66 -7.95 -5.72
N ASN A 65 -2.82 -8.05 -4.40
CA ASN A 65 -4.11 -8.31 -3.76
C ASN A 65 -4.41 -7.32 -2.62
N PHE A 66 -4.24 -6.01 -2.86
CA PHE A 66 -4.66 -4.95 -1.94
C PHE A 66 -6.17 -4.95 -1.75
N ARG A 67 -6.62 -4.44 -0.59
CA ARG A 67 -8.05 -4.43 -0.27
C ARG A 67 -8.73 -3.37 -1.10
N GLU A 68 -9.75 -3.78 -1.84
CA GLU A 68 -10.59 -2.87 -2.63
C GLU A 68 -11.87 -2.49 -1.88
N MET A 69 -12.46 -1.37 -2.29
CA MET A 69 -13.73 -0.91 -1.74
C MET A 69 -14.84 -1.85 -2.21
N ASP A 70 -15.66 -2.31 -1.28
CA ASP A 70 -16.87 -3.05 -1.59
C ASP A 70 -18.06 -2.09 -1.65
N ALA A 71 -18.53 -1.82 -2.87
CA ALA A 71 -19.65 -0.91 -3.11
C ALA A 71 -20.96 -1.35 -2.45
N PHE A 72 -21.16 -2.66 -2.25
CA PHE A 72 -22.38 -3.20 -1.63
C PHE A 72 -22.40 -2.97 -0.11
N ARG A 73 -21.24 -2.74 0.50
CA ARG A 73 -21.10 -2.47 1.95
C ARG A 73 -21.03 -0.99 2.30
N GLY A 74 -21.17 -0.12 1.31
CA GLY A 74 -21.13 1.33 1.46
C GLY A 74 -19.73 1.94 1.24
N ARG A 75 -19.71 3.23 0.89
CA ARG A 75 -18.46 3.98 0.67
C ARG A 75 -17.80 4.25 2.02
N SER A 76 -16.66 3.63 2.25
CA SER A 76 -15.89 3.77 3.49
C SER A 76 -14.39 3.71 3.20
N GLN A 77 -13.59 4.27 4.11
CA GLN A 77 -12.14 4.22 3.99
C GLN A 77 -11.63 2.77 3.90
N THR A 78 -11.03 2.42 2.76
CA THR A 78 -10.64 1.03 2.45
C THR A 78 -9.20 0.73 2.85
N THR A 79 -8.27 1.61 2.46
CA THR A 79 -6.84 1.51 2.81
C THR A 79 -6.56 2.41 4.01
N LYS A 80 -6.18 1.81 5.15
CA LYS A 80 -5.70 2.51 6.34
C LYS A 80 -4.18 2.35 6.44
N GLY A 81 -3.47 3.46 6.61
CA GLY A 81 -2.01 3.47 6.67
C GLY A 81 -1.35 3.18 5.31
N ILE A 82 -0.20 2.49 5.33
CA ILE A 82 0.59 2.16 4.13
C ILE A 82 0.79 0.65 4.06
N TRP A 83 0.50 0.08 2.88
CA TRP A 83 0.61 -1.34 2.60
C TRP A 83 1.65 -1.59 1.50
N ILE A 84 2.35 -2.72 1.58
CA ILE A 84 3.27 -3.18 0.55
C ILE A 84 2.91 -4.58 0.07
N ALA A 85 3.25 -4.90 -1.17
CA ALA A 85 3.17 -6.23 -1.74
C ALA A 85 4.28 -6.43 -2.78
N LYS A 86 4.70 -7.67 -3.03
CA LYS A 86 5.58 -7.99 -4.16
C LYS A 86 4.74 -8.11 -5.43
N ALA A 87 5.19 -7.47 -6.51
CA ALA A 87 4.64 -7.69 -7.84
C ALA A 87 5.10 -9.06 -8.36
N VAL A 88 4.16 -10.00 -8.52
CA VAL A 88 4.48 -11.36 -8.96
C VAL A 88 4.68 -11.39 -10.48
N GLY A 89 5.80 -11.94 -10.94
CA GLY A 89 6.10 -12.07 -12.38
C GLY A 89 6.59 -10.79 -13.06
N ILE A 90 6.98 -9.76 -12.29
CA ILE A 90 7.54 -8.51 -12.80
C ILE A 90 9.02 -8.42 -12.41
N GLU A 91 9.88 -8.15 -13.40
CA GLU A 91 11.32 -7.94 -13.25
C GLU A 91 11.68 -6.47 -13.63
N PRO A 92 12.64 -5.83 -12.92
CA PRO A 92 13.34 -6.32 -11.74
C PRO A 92 12.41 -6.50 -10.55
N PHE A 93 12.88 -7.15 -9.47
CA PHE A 93 12.10 -7.36 -8.25
C PHE A 93 11.35 -6.08 -7.83
N THR A 94 10.03 -6.08 -7.95
CA THR A 94 9.23 -4.86 -7.76
C THR A 94 8.38 -4.97 -6.50
N VAL A 95 8.54 -4.00 -5.61
CA VAL A 95 7.68 -3.79 -4.44
C VAL A 95 6.68 -2.69 -4.75
N VAL A 96 5.40 -2.98 -4.55
CA VAL A 96 4.31 -2.04 -4.77
C VAL A 96 3.82 -1.54 -3.42
N MET A 97 3.58 -0.24 -3.31
CA MET A 97 3.12 0.44 -2.10
C MET A 97 1.78 1.13 -2.36
N ASP A 98 0.75 0.71 -1.62
CA ASP A 98 -0.58 1.32 -1.61
C ASP A 98 -0.74 2.21 -0.37
N SER A 99 -0.98 3.50 -0.59
CA SER A 99 -1.13 4.48 0.48
C SER A 99 -2.60 4.82 0.72
N LYS A 100 -2.93 5.12 1.99
CA LYS A 100 -4.21 5.73 2.36
C LYS A 100 -4.51 6.90 1.42
N GLY A 101 -5.75 6.97 0.95
CA GLY A 101 -6.22 8.10 0.16
C GLY A 101 -6.12 9.41 0.93
N THR A 102 -5.54 10.43 0.29
CA THR A 102 -5.42 11.76 0.87
C THR A 102 -6.66 12.57 0.51
N ASP A 103 -7.72 12.42 1.29
CA ASP A 103 -8.89 13.30 1.18
C ASP A 103 -8.73 14.50 2.11
N GLY A 104 -8.78 15.70 1.55
CA GLY A 104 -8.81 16.95 2.32
C GLY A 104 -10.15 17.20 3.04
N CYS A 105 -11.17 16.37 2.79
CA CYS A 105 -12.54 16.58 3.28
C CYS A 105 -12.92 15.71 4.49
N GLU A 106 -12.32 14.53 4.67
CA GLU A 106 -12.53 13.67 5.87
C GLU A 106 -11.63 14.07 7.05
N ARG A 107 -11.23 15.35 7.14
CA ARG A 107 -10.38 15.88 8.22
C ARG A 107 -11.11 16.04 9.56
N GLY A 108 -12.34 15.51 9.66
CA GLY A 108 -13.22 15.65 10.81
C GLY A 108 -12.93 14.72 11.98
N GLU A 109 -12.21 13.60 11.81
CA GLU A 109 -12.06 12.62 12.90
C GLU A 109 -10.65 12.09 13.17
N ASP A 110 -9.70 12.15 12.22
CA ASP A 110 -8.33 11.67 12.47
C ASP A 110 -7.28 12.75 12.20
N GLY A 111 -6.56 13.13 13.26
CA GLY A 111 -5.45 14.05 13.24
C GLY A 111 -4.31 13.58 12.33
N GLY A 112 -4.25 14.17 11.14
CA GLY A 112 -3.03 14.64 10.49
C GLY A 112 -2.05 13.61 9.89
N PHE A 113 -2.20 13.33 8.60
CA PHE A 113 -1.07 13.08 7.69
C PHE A 113 -1.25 13.90 6.41
N GLY A 114 -0.84 15.15 6.46
CA GLY A 114 -0.82 16.06 5.32
C GLY A 114 0.01 17.30 5.67
N GLN A 115 0.83 17.77 4.72
CA GLN A 115 1.63 18.98 4.92
C GLN A 115 0.72 20.18 5.20
N GLU A 116 0.95 20.81 6.34
CA GLU A 116 0.28 22.04 6.74
C GLU A 116 0.79 23.16 5.80
N LYS A 117 -0.08 23.65 4.90
CA LYS A 117 0.23 24.89 4.20
C LYS A 117 0.17 26.02 5.23
N PRO A 118 1.23 26.84 5.39
CA PRO A 118 1.15 27.99 6.28
C PRO A 118 0.09 28.95 5.74
N ALA A 119 -0.86 29.32 6.61
CA ALA A 119 -1.81 30.37 6.32
C ALA A 119 -1.03 31.68 6.13
N VAL A 120 -1.07 32.23 4.92
CA VAL A 120 -0.63 33.60 4.67
C VAL A 120 -1.58 34.52 5.42
N ARG A 121 -1.08 35.21 6.44
CA ARG A 121 -1.68 36.44 6.98
C ARG A 121 -1.04 37.63 6.30
#